data_AF-A0A7R9AH81-F1
#
_entry.id   AF-A0A7R9AH81-F1
#
_cell.length_a   1.000
_cell.length_b   1.000
_cell.length_c   1.000
_cell.angle_alpha   90.00
_cell.angle_beta   90.00
_cell.angle_gamma   90.00
#
_symmetry.space_group_name_H-M   'P 1'
#
loop_
_entity.id
_entity.type
_entity.pdbx_description
1 polymer ?
#
loop_
_entity_poly.entity_id
_entity_poly.type
_entity_poly.pdbx_seq_one_letter_code
_entity_poly.pdbx_strand_id
1 'polypeptide(L)'
;MTENYVLSYNFITIEGCIGAGKTTLSKMLAQEFNAQLILEQFEDNPFLPGFYQDPERHAFPKSLIFANQNLKSDEAKLYRMLFDIINPSLPKPDLIIYLYAPVEKLLSNIKHRGRDYEQSIPA
;
A
#
# COMPACT_ATOMS: atom_id res chain seq x y z
N MET A 1 -26.69 -8.98 -24.32
CA MET A 1 -27.26 -8.96 -22.95
C MET A 1 -26.09 -9.04 -22.01
N THR A 2 -25.61 -7.93 -21.48
CA THR A 2 -24.62 -7.93 -20.40
C THR A 2 -25.38 -8.22 -19.12
N GLU A 3 -25.12 -9.37 -18.51
CA GLU A 3 -25.58 -9.64 -17.14
C GLU A 3 -24.96 -8.57 -16.23
N ASN A 4 -25.82 -7.81 -15.54
CA ASN A 4 -25.36 -6.87 -14.52
C ASN A 4 -24.87 -7.68 -13.32
N TYR A 5 -23.57 -7.98 -13.28
CA TYR A 5 -22.93 -8.58 -12.12
C TYR A 5 -22.95 -7.57 -10.96
N VAL A 6 -23.77 -7.83 -9.96
CA VAL A 6 -23.72 -7.11 -8.69
C VAL A 6 -22.58 -7.70 -7.87
N LEU A 7 -21.59 -6.88 -7.52
CA LEU A 7 -20.57 -7.30 -6.57
C LEU A 7 -21.23 -7.53 -5.21
N SER A 8 -21.05 -8.73 -4.67
CA SER A 8 -21.48 -9.11 -3.32
C SER A 8 -20.53 -8.61 -2.22
N TYR A 9 -19.56 -7.75 -2.56
CA TYR A 9 -18.48 -7.31 -1.68
C TYR A 9 -18.56 -5.78 -1.51
N ASN A 10 -18.53 -5.31 -0.27
CA ASN A 10 -18.58 -3.88 0.05
C ASN A 10 -17.17 -3.27 0.10
N PHE A 11 -16.20 -4.03 0.61
CA PHE A 11 -14.80 -3.61 0.72
C PHE A 11 -13.87 -4.61 0.02
N ILE A 12 -13.31 -4.20 -1.11
CA ILE A 12 -12.29 -4.96 -1.84
C ILE A 12 -10.95 -4.25 -1.64
N THR A 13 -9.93 -5.00 -1.20
CA THR A 13 -8.56 -4.48 -1.07
C THR A 13 -7.64 -5.12 -2.12
N ILE A 14 -6.87 -4.30 -2.83
CA ILE A 14 -5.89 -4.75 -3.81
C ILE A 14 -4.50 -4.68 -3.18
N GLU A 15 -3.90 -5.84 -2.94
CA GLU A 15 -2.60 -6.01 -2.29
C GLU A 15 -1.50 -6.42 -3.28
N GLY A 16 -0.23 -6.24 -2.90
CA GLY A 16 0.92 -6.66 -3.70
C GLY A 16 2.12 -5.72 -3.66
N CYS A 17 3.24 -6.16 -4.24
CA CYS A 17 4.49 -5.40 -4.24
C CYS A 17 4.39 -4.05 -4.99
N ILE A 18 5.34 -3.16 -4.72
CA ILE A 18 5.50 -1.92 -5.50
C ILE A 18 5.79 -2.30 -6.96
N GLY A 19 5.14 -1.63 -7.92
CA GLY A 19 5.22 -2.00 -9.34
C GLY A 19 4.29 -3.13 -9.77
N ALA A 20 3.50 -3.76 -8.90
CA ALA A 20 2.61 -4.87 -9.26
C ALA A 20 1.37 -4.48 -10.09
N GLY A 21 1.06 -3.18 -10.21
CA GLY A 21 -0.11 -2.69 -10.96
C GLY A 21 -1.38 -2.48 -10.12
N LYS A 22 -1.27 -2.44 -8.79
CA LYS A 22 -2.40 -2.28 -7.86
C LYS A 22 -3.30 -1.09 -8.19
N THR A 23 -2.70 0.10 -8.34
CA THR A 23 -3.42 1.34 -8.66
C THR A 23 -4.16 1.23 -10.01
N THR A 24 -3.54 0.59 -11.00
CA THR A 24 -4.16 0.36 -12.31
C THR A 24 -5.40 -0.51 -12.19
N LEU A 25 -5.27 -1.67 -11.53
CA LEU A 25 -6.42 -2.56 -11.33
C LEU A 25 -7.52 -1.90 -10.48
N SER A 26 -7.15 -1.19 -9.43
CA SER A 26 -8.12 -0.49 -8.56
C SER A 26 -8.94 0.53 -9.34
N LYS A 27 -8.32 1.31 -10.22
CA LYS A 27 -9.01 2.26 -11.12
C LYS A 27 -9.96 1.56 -12.09
N MET A 28 -9.51 0.45 -12.69
CA MET A 28 -10.33 -0.34 -13.62
C MET A 28 -11.57 -0.92 -12.92
N LEU A 29 -11.40 -1.51 -11.72
CA LEU A 29 -12.51 -2.05 -10.94
C LEU A 29 -13.46 -0.96 -10.46
N ALA A 30 -12.94 0.18 -10.02
CA ALA A 30 -13.78 1.31 -9.60
C ALA A 30 -14.64 1.83 -10.75
N GLN A 31 -14.08 1.91 -11.97
CA GLN A 31 -14.82 2.32 -13.16
C GLN A 31 -15.87 1.27 -13.57
N GLU A 32 -15.49 -0.01 -13.64
CA GLU A 32 -16.38 -1.10 -14.10
C GLU A 32 -17.58 -1.28 -13.18
N PHE A 33 -17.36 -1.20 -11.86
CA PHE A 33 -18.39 -1.47 -10.86
C PHE A 33 -18.99 -0.19 -10.25
N ASN A 34 -18.65 0.99 -10.78
CA ASN A 34 -19.04 2.29 -10.23
C ASN A 34 -18.80 2.39 -8.70
N ALA A 35 -17.65 1.88 -8.26
CA ALA A 35 -17.28 1.80 -6.85
C ALA A 35 -16.48 3.04 -6.41
N GLN A 36 -16.57 3.37 -5.12
CA GLN A 36 -15.72 4.40 -4.55
C GLN A 36 -14.25 3.96 -4.57
N LEU A 37 -13.40 4.73 -5.23
CA LEU A 37 -11.97 4.48 -5.27
C LEU A 37 -11.27 5.18 -4.09
N ILE A 38 -10.55 4.40 -3.29
CA ILE A 38 -9.67 4.91 -2.23
C ILE A 38 -8.23 4.55 -2.62
N LEU A 39 -7.41 5.56 -2.93
CA LEU A 39 -6.00 5.38 -3.30
C LEU A 39 -5.08 5.81 -2.16
N GLU A 40 -3.95 5.10 -2.03
CA GLU A 40 -2.84 5.56 -1.21
C GLU A 40 -2.25 6.87 -1.78
N GLN A 41 -2.10 7.88 -0.91
CA GLN A 41 -1.47 9.16 -1.25
C GLN A 41 0.04 9.07 -1.04
N PHE A 42 0.76 8.58 -2.07
CA PHE A 42 2.22 8.48 -2.01
C PHE A 42 2.93 9.80 -2.37
N GLU A 43 2.33 10.61 -3.24
CA GLU A 43 2.98 11.82 -3.77
C GLU A 43 3.08 12.93 -2.73
N ASP A 44 2.11 13.00 -1.82
CA ASP A 44 2.08 13.97 -0.72
C ASP A 44 2.83 13.50 0.53
N ASN A 45 3.49 12.33 0.49
CA ASN A 45 4.17 11.79 1.67
C ASN A 45 5.60 12.34 1.79
N PRO A 46 5.87 13.30 2.70
CA PRO A 46 7.18 13.96 2.80
C PRO A 46 8.28 13.01 3.31
N PHE A 47 7.92 11.84 3.85
CA PHE A 47 8.86 10.89 4.43
C PHE A 47 9.39 9.89 3.40
N LEU A 48 8.70 9.67 2.29
CA LEU A 48 9.11 8.68 1.29
C LEU A 48 10.48 8.98 0.67
N PRO A 49 10.79 10.21 0.23
CA PRO A 49 12.12 10.51 -0.32
C PRO A 49 13.24 10.18 0.67
N GLY A 50 13.09 10.57 1.95
CA GLY A 50 14.06 10.25 2.99
C GLY A 50 14.18 8.75 3.27
N PHE A 51 13.05 8.03 3.25
CA PHE A 51 13.03 6.57 3.38
C PHE A 51 13.80 5.85 2.28
N TYR A 52 13.64 6.25 1.01
CA TYR A 52 14.37 5.61 -0.08
C TYR A 52 15.86 6.00 -0.15
N GLN A 53 16.25 7.10 0.50
CA GLN A 53 17.65 7.51 0.62
C GLN A 53 18.37 6.80 1.77
N ASP A 54 17.72 6.69 2.93
CA ASP A 54 18.27 6.04 4.13
C ASP A 54 17.14 5.32 4.89
N PRO A 55 16.86 4.05 4.52
CA PRO A 55 15.80 3.28 5.14
C PRO A 55 16.01 3.08 6.64
N GLU A 56 17.25 2.92 7.12
CA GLU A 56 17.52 2.70 8.54
C GLU A 56 17.16 3.94 9.38
N ARG A 57 17.45 5.13 8.87
CA ARG A 57 17.15 6.39 9.56
C ARG A 57 15.68 6.82 9.43
N HIS A 58 14.99 6.40 8.38
CA HIS A 58 13.64 6.88 8.03
C HIS A 58 12.55 5.80 8.00
N ALA A 59 12.81 4.58 8.50
CA ALA A 59 11.85 3.46 8.60
C ALA A 59 10.63 3.72 9.50
N PHE A 60 10.51 4.92 10.07
CA PHE A 60 9.68 5.25 11.22
C PHE A 60 8.16 4.99 11.06
N PRO A 61 7.52 4.83 9.87
CA PRO A 61 6.07 4.64 9.87
C PRO A 61 5.50 3.67 8.82
N LYS A 62 5.86 2.37 8.77
CA LYS A 62 5.19 1.46 7.80
C LYS A 62 4.59 0.16 8.31
N SER A 63 5.03 -0.45 9.39
CA SER A 63 4.30 -1.62 9.92
C SER A 63 4.53 -1.84 11.39
N LEU A 64 3.56 -2.49 12.06
CA LEU A 64 3.65 -2.88 13.46
C LEU A 64 4.87 -3.78 13.74
N ILE A 65 5.32 -4.53 12.72
CA ILE A 65 6.50 -5.39 12.76
C ILE A 65 7.79 -4.56 12.67
N PHE A 66 7.86 -3.59 11.74
CA PHE A 66 9.01 -2.67 11.61
C PHE A 66 9.12 -1.74 12.82
N ALA A 67 7.98 -1.27 13.33
CA ALA A 67 7.89 -0.45 14.53
C ALA A 67 8.45 -1.19 15.75
N ASN A 68 8.07 -2.46 15.97
CA ASN A 68 8.58 -3.24 17.09
C ASN A 68 10.07 -3.59 16.99
N GLN A 69 10.65 -3.64 15.79
CA GLN A 69 12.08 -3.93 15.60
C GLN A 69 12.97 -2.69 15.73
N ASN A 70 12.47 -1.50 15.35
CA ASN A 70 13.29 -0.30 15.20
C ASN A 70 12.96 0.83 16.20
N LEU A 71 11.85 0.76 16.94
CA LEU A 71 11.46 1.82 17.89
C LEU A 71 12.02 1.57 19.30
N LYS A 72 12.26 2.67 20.02
CA LYS A 72 12.53 2.61 21.47
C LYS A 72 11.27 2.17 22.22
N SER A 73 11.44 1.65 23.43
CA SER A 73 10.35 1.05 24.22
C SER A 73 9.12 1.94 24.39
N ASP A 74 9.30 3.26 24.51
CA ASP A 74 8.20 4.19 24.75
C ASP A 74 7.49 4.61 23.46
N GLU A 75 8.21 4.69 22.34
CA GLU A 75 7.63 4.93 21.01
C GLU A 75 6.81 3.72 20.55
N ALA A 76 7.30 2.50 20.81
CA ALA A 76 6.56 1.27 20.52
C ALA A 76 5.25 1.18 21.32
N LYS A 77 5.24 1.61 22.60
CA LYS A 77 4.02 1.69 23.43
C LYS A 77 3.02 2.69 22.87
N LEU A 78 3.47 3.89 22.48
CA LEU A 78 2.60 4.91 21.89
C LEU A 78 1.97 4.42 20.59
N TYR A 79 2.79 3.84 19.70
CA TYR A 79 2.31 3.24 18.46
C TYR A 79 1.26 2.15 18.73
N ARG A 80 1.50 1.28 19.71
CA ARG A 80 0.57 0.22 20.08
C ARG A 80 -0.75 0.76 20.61
N MET A 81 -0.72 1.79 21.47
CA MET A 81 -1.93 2.44 21.96
C MET A 81 -2.76 3.03 20.82
N LEU A 82 -2.13 3.75 19.88
CA LEU A 82 -2.82 4.31 18.71
C LEU A 82 -3.45 3.21 17.84
N PHE A 83 -2.71 2.13 17.60
CA PHE A 83 -3.21 0.98 16.85
C PHE A 83 -4.44 0.36 17.51
N ASP A 84 -4.40 0.12 18.82
CA ASP A 84 -5.51 -0.54 19.54
C ASP A 84 -6.78 0.33 19.57
N ILE A 85 -6.65 1.67 19.49
CA ILE A 85 -7.78 2.60 19.37
C ILE A 85 -8.37 2.58 17.95
N ILE A 86 -7.53 2.61 16.92
CA ILE A 86 -7.98 2.77 15.53
C ILE A 86 -8.47 1.45 14.93
N ASN A 87 -7.78 0.33 15.20
CA ASN A 87 -8.01 -0.95 14.55
C ASN A 87 -9.47 -1.46 14.61
N PRO A 88 -10.22 -1.34 15.73
CA PRO A 88 -11.62 -1.77 15.77
C PRO A 88 -12.56 -0.98 14.85
N SER A 89 -12.19 0.25 14.49
CA SER A 89 -12.98 1.15 13.64
C SER A 89 -12.68 0.99 12.14
N LEU A 90 -11.65 0.21 11.78
CA LEU A 90 -11.29 0.01 10.39
C LEU A 90 -12.25 -0.99 9.72
N PRO A 91 -12.72 -0.70 8.50
CA PRO A 91 -13.51 -1.65 7.73
C PRO A 91 -12.66 -2.89 7.44
N LYS A 92 -13.22 -4.07 7.69
CA LYS A 92 -12.57 -5.32 7.30
C LYS A 92 -12.82 -5.57 5.81
N PRO A 93 -11.80 -5.96 5.04
CA PRO A 93 -12.01 -6.32 3.64
C PRO A 93 -12.86 -7.59 3.54
N ASP A 94 -13.84 -7.57 2.64
CA ASP A 94 -14.63 -8.74 2.27
C ASP A 94 -13.87 -9.63 1.27
N LEU A 95 -12.98 -9.01 0.49
CA LEU A 95 -12.12 -9.69 -0.48
C LEU A 95 -10.74 -9.00 -0.54
N ILE A 96 -9.69 -9.80 -0.54
CA ILE A 96 -8.31 -9.36 -0.80
C ILE A 96 -7.86 -9.95 -2.13
N ILE A 97 -7.53 -9.09 -3.10
CA ILE A 97 -6.94 -9.49 -4.38
C ILE A 97 -5.45 -9.22 -4.30
N TYR A 98 -4.63 -10.26 -4.32
CA TYR A 98 -3.17 -10.12 -4.29
C TYR A 98 -2.58 -10.17 -5.70
N LEU A 99 -1.89 -9.11 -6.10
CA LEU A 99 -1.18 -9.04 -7.38
C LEU A 99 0.25 -9.53 -7.24
N TYR A 100 0.50 -10.69 -7.82
CA TYR A 100 1.82 -11.29 -7.92
C TYR A 100 2.47 -10.96 -9.27
N ALA A 101 3.75 -10.56 -9.22
CA ALA A 101 4.59 -10.45 -10.40
C ALA A 101 6.05 -10.78 -10.04
N PRO A 102 6.83 -11.33 -10.98
CA PRO A 102 8.27 -11.55 -10.80
C PRO A 102 9.02 -10.23 -10.55
N VAL A 103 10.13 -10.31 -9.81
CA VAL A 103 10.94 -9.15 -9.40
C VAL A 103 11.37 -8.30 -10.60
N GLU A 104 11.79 -8.94 -11.69
CA GLU A 104 12.22 -8.28 -12.92
C GLU A 104 11.10 -7.42 -13.52
N LYS A 105 9.86 -7.93 -13.48
CA LYS A 105 8.69 -7.21 -13.96
C LYS A 105 8.32 -6.06 -13.02
N LEU A 106 8.42 -6.27 -11.71
CA LEU A 106 8.20 -5.22 -10.72
C LEU A 106 9.18 -4.05 -10.90
N LEU A 107 10.47 -4.35 -11.04
CA LEU A 107 11.52 -3.37 -11.28
C LEU A 107 11.32 -2.62 -12.60
N SER A 108 10.95 -3.33 -13.68
CA SER A 108 10.62 -2.70 -14.97
C SER A 108 9.45 -1.71 -14.83
N ASN A 109 8.38 -2.10 -14.13
CA ASN A 109 7.22 -1.24 -13.91
C ASN A 109 7.55 -0.02 -13.03
N ILE A 110 8.41 -0.18 -12.02
CA ILE A 110 8.89 0.93 -11.17
C ILE A 110 9.69 1.93 -11.99
N LYS A 111 10.62 1.44 -12.82
CA LYS A 111 11.42 2.28 -13.73
C LYS A 111 10.51 3.04 -14.69
N HIS A 112 9.55 2.35 -15.31
CA HIS A 112 8.61 2.98 -16.24
C HIS A 112 7.70 4.04 -15.56
N ARG A 113 7.33 3.84 -14.29
CA ARG A 113 6.54 4.80 -13.52
C ARG A 113 7.29 6.12 -13.26
N GLY A 114 8.62 6.12 -13.30
CA GLY A 114 9.42 7.35 -13.36
C GLY A 114 9.42 8.22 -12.10
N ARG A 115 9.13 7.68 -10.91
CA ARG A 115 9.26 8.42 -9.65
C ARG A 115 10.74 8.54 -9.29
N ASP A 116 11.26 9.75 -9.20
CA ASP A 116 12.69 10.03 -8.99
C ASP A 116 13.27 9.32 -7.78
N TYR A 117 12.53 9.29 -6.66
CA TYR A 117 12.95 8.66 -5.41
C TYR A 117 12.86 7.13 -5.38
N GLU A 118 12.24 6.49 -6.38
CA GLU A 118 12.17 5.01 -6.47
C GLU A 118 13.19 4.43 -7.46
N GLN A 119 13.89 5.26 -8.24
CA GLN A 119 14.83 4.78 -9.27
C GLN A 119 16.11 4.14 -8.68
N SER A 120 16.39 4.40 -7.40
CA SER A 120 17.56 3.87 -6.69
C SER A 120 17.34 2.46 -6.11
N ILE A 121 16.15 1.86 -6.27
CA ILE A 121 15.87 0.53 -5.75
C ILE A 121 16.81 -0.48 -6.44
N PRO A 122 17.65 -1.21 -5.67
CA PRO A 122 18.57 -2.18 -6.24
C PRO A 122 17.82 -3.34 -6.90
N ALA A 123 18.44 -3.91 -7.94
CA ALA A 123 17.92 -5.08 -8.64
C ALA A 123 18.16 -6.38 -7.87
#